data_AF-A0A9D5PF42-F1
#
_entry.id   AF-A0A9D5PF42-F1
#
_cell.length_a   1.000
_cell.length_b   1.000
_cell.length_c   1.000
_cell.angle_alpha   90.00
_cell.angle_beta   90.00
_cell.angle_gamma   90.00
#
_symmetry.space_group_name_H-M   'P 1'
#
loop_
_entity.id
_entity.type
_entity.pdbx_description
1 polymer ?
#
loop_
_entity_poly.entity_id
_entity_poly.type
_entity_poly.pdbx_seq_one_letter_code
_entity_poly.pdbx_strand_id
1 'polypeptide(L)'
;MTIFEASFCSAVPTMSNSREPIFPCLRIKGGDKKIWCPSPLHGRSFVVGRSASGRYIVTKGNGLSYTKYTFLHTGEFYDDTWGLLLRHDAERDFTMGLEIESLGIKTNHMEYVLELDLKIKLPNGHEVKPCLLQYDVACPYRICDAPFMTQTQIDSEVEGWKHMNSKNYRKKHMIAADVLIRNLRILHDHGVLHNAIGEQNYTWSLELLDFELACSPMHPYSSEDDMRHVRDLFQREILQSYVVINYIAGVLRETVDYDSVDELFSEYGFCLNKSDVLDMGTFEMPLDRGN
;
A
#
# COMPACT_ATOMS: atom_id res chain seq x y z
N MET A 1 17.04 -11.95 2.86
CA MET A 1 17.10 -10.58 2.29
C MET A 1 17.84 -10.64 0.96
N THR A 2 17.35 -9.92 -0.05
CA THR A 2 17.94 -9.92 -1.40
C THR A 2 18.41 -8.51 -1.76
N ILE A 3 19.64 -8.39 -2.25
CA ILE A 3 20.24 -7.12 -2.68
C ILE A 3 20.27 -7.08 -4.21
N PHE A 4 19.86 -5.96 -4.78
CA PHE A 4 19.88 -5.72 -6.22
C PHE A 4 20.80 -4.56 -6.59
N GLU A 5 21.29 -4.61 -7.81
CA GLU A 5 22.05 -3.52 -8.44
C GLU A 5 21.10 -2.50 -9.05
N ALA A 6 21.43 -1.23 -8.85
CA ALA A 6 20.69 -0.10 -9.37
C ALA A 6 21.64 1.02 -9.78
N SER A 7 21.14 1.95 -10.58
CA SER A 7 21.83 3.19 -10.89
C SER A 7 20.98 4.37 -10.44
N PHE A 8 21.64 5.45 -10.01
CA PHE A 8 20.95 6.73 -9.86
C PHE A 8 20.76 7.35 -11.24
N CYS A 9 19.53 7.72 -11.52
CA CYS A 9 19.15 8.41 -12.74
C CYS A 9 19.00 9.90 -12.45
N SER A 10 19.18 10.74 -13.47
CA SER A 10 18.66 12.11 -13.38
C SER A 10 17.14 12.04 -13.24
N ALA A 11 16.55 12.89 -12.39
CA ALA A 11 15.11 12.88 -12.15
C ALA A 11 14.62 14.27 -11.75
N VAL A 12 13.34 14.52 -12.01
CA VAL A 12 12.65 15.74 -11.58
C VAL A 12 11.46 15.34 -10.71
N PRO A 13 11.33 15.90 -9.50
CA PRO A 13 10.12 15.74 -8.71
C PRO A 13 8.93 16.40 -9.43
N THR A 14 7.90 15.61 -9.73
CA THR A 14 6.63 16.11 -10.25
C THR A 14 5.65 16.43 -9.11
N MET A 15 5.81 15.76 -7.97
CA MET A 15 5.11 16.03 -6.71
C MET A 15 6.08 15.93 -5.53
N SER A 16 5.81 16.68 -4.45
CA SER A 16 6.65 16.69 -3.25
C SER A 16 5.84 17.08 -2.01
N ASN A 17 6.07 16.36 -0.91
CA ASN A 17 5.57 16.70 0.43
C ASN A 17 6.69 16.64 1.50
N SER A 18 7.95 16.52 1.07
CA SER A 18 9.10 16.33 1.94
C SER A 18 10.29 17.19 1.52
N ARG A 19 11.27 17.30 2.42
CA ARG A 19 12.60 17.87 2.15
C ARG A 19 13.72 16.82 2.24
N GLU A 20 13.35 15.55 2.42
CA GLU A 20 14.30 14.44 2.45
C GLU A 20 14.99 14.28 1.08
N PRO A 21 16.19 13.67 1.01
CA PRO A 21 16.86 13.44 -0.26
C PRO A 21 16.01 12.61 -1.23
N ILE A 22 16.13 12.89 -2.52
CA ILE A 22 15.53 12.07 -3.58
C ILE A 22 16.43 10.88 -3.90
N PHE A 23 15.82 9.71 -4.15
CA PHE A 23 16.48 8.46 -4.49
C PHE A 23 16.00 7.94 -5.84
N PRO A 24 16.46 8.51 -6.97
CA PRO A 24 16.03 8.12 -8.31
C PRO A 24 16.69 6.81 -8.77
N CYS A 25 16.43 5.73 -8.04
CA CYS A 25 17.04 4.42 -8.27
C CYS A 25 16.30 3.64 -9.34
N LEU A 26 16.96 3.23 -10.42
CA LEU A 26 16.39 2.25 -11.35
C LEU A 26 17.19 0.95 -11.29
N ARG A 27 16.50 -0.19 -11.20
CA ARG A 27 17.17 -1.51 -11.15
C ARG A 27 17.82 -1.81 -12.50
N ILE A 28 19.14 -1.72 -12.54
CA ILE A 28 19.97 -1.90 -13.72
C ILE A 28 21.13 -2.82 -13.35
N LYS A 29 21.32 -3.87 -14.16
CA LYS A 29 22.44 -4.81 -14.01
C LYS A 29 23.76 -4.08 -14.21
N GLY A 30 24.71 -4.23 -13.27
CA GLY A 30 25.99 -3.53 -13.29
C GLY A 30 25.92 -2.09 -12.76
N GLY A 31 24.81 -1.69 -12.17
CA GLY A 31 24.70 -0.40 -11.49
C GLY A 31 25.58 -0.31 -10.23
N ASP A 32 25.98 0.91 -9.88
CA ASP A 32 26.90 1.22 -8.77
C ASP A 32 26.20 1.34 -7.41
N LYS A 33 24.87 1.25 -7.37
CA LYS A 33 24.06 1.31 -6.16
C LYS A 33 23.54 -0.06 -5.77
N LYS A 34 23.33 -0.22 -4.47
CA LYS A 34 22.69 -1.40 -3.88
C LYS A 34 21.36 -0.98 -3.30
N ILE A 35 20.29 -1.59 -3.79
CA ILE A 35 18.94 -1.45 -3.24
C ILE A 35 18.51 -2.78 -2.63
N TRP A 36 17.70 -2.72 -1.59
CA TRP A 36 17.34 -3.89 -0.81
C TRP A 36 15.86 -4.22 -1.00
N CYS A 37 15.57 -5.51 -1.20
CA CYS A 37 14.22 -6.03 -1.21
C CYS A 37 13.96 -6.85 0.07
N PRO A 38 12.98 -6.45 0.93
CA PRO A 38 12.63 -7.18 2.14
C PRO A 38 12.23 -8.62 1.85
N SER A 39 11.40 -8.83 0.82
CA SER A 39 10.97 -10.13 0.33
C SER A 39 10.62 -10.07 -1.17
N PRO A 40 10.63 -11.20 -1.91
CA PRO A 40 10.22 -11.21 -3.31
C PRO A 40 8.73 -10.83 -3.52
N LEU A 41 7.93 -10.67 -2.46
CA LEU A 41 6.53 -10.28 -2.56
C LEU A 41 6.34 -8.78 -2.80
N HIS A 42 7.40 -7.97 -2.71
CA HIS A 42 7.32 -6.51 -2.87
C HIS A 42 7.17 -6.04 -4.32
N GLY A 43 7.19 -6.96 -5.29
CA GLY A 43 6.93 -6.63 -6.69
C GLY A 43 7.95 -5.67 -7.27
N ARG A 44 7.58 -4.39 -7.28
CA ARG A 44 8.34 -3.27 -7.85
C ARG A 44 8.87 -2.26 -6.82
N SER A 45 8.84 -2.61 -5.53
CA SER A 45 9.27 -1.74 -4.44
C SER A 45 10.58 -2.21 -3.79
N PHE A 46 11.44 -1.25 -3.44
CA PHE A 46 12.72 -1.50 -2.78
C PHE A 46 13.01 -0.45 -1.72
N VAL A 47 13.71 -0.88 -0.68
CA VAL A 47 14.33 0.03 0.28
C VAL A 47 15.63 0.55 -0.29
N VAL A 48 15.75 1.89 -0.32
CA VAL A 48 16.88 2.62 -0.90
C VAL A 48 17.73 3.34 0.15
N GLY A 49 17.24 3.46 1.37
CA GLY A 49 17.95 4.12 2.46
C GLY A 49 17.19 4.14 3.77
N ARG A 50 17.65 5.00 4.68
CA ARG A 50 16.96 5.36 5.91
C ARG A 50 16.93 6.87 6.06
N SER A 51 15.81 7.39 6.55
CA SER A 51 15.67 8.81 6.87
C SER A 51 16.42 9.16 8.17
N ALA A 52 16.55 10.45 8.46
CA ALA A 52 17.20 10.92 9.69
C ALA A 52 16.50 10.43 10.97
N SER A 53 15.18 10.17 10.91
CA SER A 53 14.40 9.60 12.01
C SER A 53 14.53 8.08 12.14
N GLY A 54 15.29 7.43 11.26
CA GLY A 54 15.54 6.00 11.26
C GLY A 54 14.49 5.16 10.52
N ARG A 55 13.46 5.79 9.94
CA ARG A 55 12.46 5.15 9.06
C ARG A 55 13.11 4.68 7.76
N TYR A 56 12.55 3.66 7.13
CA TYR A 56 13.06 3.10 5.89
C TYR A 56 12.51 3.88 4.70
N ILE A 57 13.40 4.34 3.83
CA ILE A 57 13.00 5.02 2.59
C ILE A 57 12.80 3.96 1.51
N VAL A 58 11.62 3.95 0.92
CA VAL A 58 11.16 3.02 -0.10
C VAL A 58 10.91 3.78 -1.39
N THR A 59 11.25 3.15 -2.51
CA THR A 59 10.82 3.59 -3.83
C THR A 59 10.05 2.46 -4.51
N LYS A 60 9.00 2.81 -5.26
CA LYS A 60 8.14 1.90 -6.05
C LYS A 60 8.24 2.27 -7.53
N GLY A 61 8.34 1.27 -8.41
CA GLY A 61 8.51 1.45 -9.86
C GLY A 61 9.94 1.21 -10.36
N ASN A 62 10.83 0.68 -9.51
CA ASN A 62 12.24 0.52 -9.84
C ASN A 62 12.52 -0.65 -10.80
N GLY A 63 11.55 -1.52 -11.06
CA GLY A 63 11.69 -2.82 -11.73
C GLY A 63 11.35 -4.00 -10.83
N LEU A 64 11.28 -5.21 -11.38
CA LEU A 64 10.83 -6.40 -10.63
C LEU A 64 11.84 -6.91 -9.61
N SER A 65 11.38 -7.52 -8.52
CA SER A 65 12.21 -8.04 -7.42
C SER A 65 12.38 -9.56 -7.41
N TYR A 66 11.75 -10.29 -8.32
CA TYR A 66 11.72 -11.77 -8.32
C TYR A 66 12.09 -12.41 -9.67
N THR A 67 12.65 -11.63 -10.60
CA THR A 67 13.10 -12.11 -11.90
C THR A 67 14.38 -11.41 -12.33
N LYS A 68 15.17 -12.03 -13.21
CA LYS A 68 16.37 -11.39 -13.80
C LYS A 68 16.03 -10.20 -14.71
N TYR A 69 14.78 -10.13 -15.20
CA TYR A 69 14.31 -9.03 -16.05
C TYR A 69 13.83 -7.86 -15.18
N THR A 70 14.15 -6.64 -15.56
CA THR A 70 13.69 -5.43 -14.85
C THR A 70 12.21 -5.16 -15.11
N PHE A 71 11.78 -5.30 -16.37
CA PHE A 71 10.41 -5.06 -16.82
C PHE A 71 9.90 -6.25 -17.64
N LEU A 72 8.62 -6.60 -17.48
CA LEU A 72 7.95 -7.65 -18.25
C LEU A 72 6.54 -7.19 -18.63
N HIS A 73 6.23 -7.23 -19.93
CA HIS A 73 4.87 -7.01 -20.42
C HIS A 73 4.16 -8.35 -20.48
N THR A 74 2.97 -8.49 -19.89
CA THR A 74 2.25 -9.78 -19.86
C THR A 74 1.02 -9.80 -20.78
N GLY A 75 0.91 -8.81 -21.66
CA GLY A 75 -0.18 -8.68 -22.61
C GLY A 75 -1.29 -7.73 -22.17
N GLU A 76 -1.08 -6.99 -21.07
CA GLU A 76 -1.97 -5.92 -20.64
C GLU A 76 -2.06 -4.80 -21.70
N PHE A 77 -3.14 -4.02 -21.63
CA PHE A 77 -3.35 -2.91 -22.55
C PHE A 77 -2.29 -1.82 -22.38
N TYR A 78 -1.91 -1.18 -23.49
CA TYR A 78 -0.98 -0.05 -23.53
C TYR A 78 0.39 -0.37 -22.89
N ASP A 79 0.83 0.50 -21.97
CA ASP A 79 2.16 0.51 -21.38
C ASP A 79 2.21 -0.21 -20.03
N ASP A 80 1.10 -0.81 -19.60
CA ASP A 80 1.06 -1.59 -18.36
C ASP A 80 2.06 -2.74 -18.45
N THR A 81 3.09 -2.63 -17.63
CA THR A 81 4.30 -3.44 -17.69
C THR A 81 4.75 -3.70 -16.27
N TRP A 82 4.83 -4.98 -15.90
CA TRP A 82 5.27 -5.40 -14.58
C TRP A 82 6.67 -4.88 -14.28
N GLY A 83 6.81 -4.26 -13.10
CA GLY A 83 8.05 -3.63 -12.66
C GLY A 83 8.07 -2.11 -12.85
N LEU A 84 7.34 -1.59 -13.82
CA LEU A 84 7.16 -0.16 -14.04
C LEU A 84 6.04 0.36 -13.14
N LEU A 85 6.08 1.62 -12.72
CA LEU A 85 4.94 2.34 -12.16
C LEU A 85 4.57 3.45 -13.15
N LEU A 86 3.32 3.47 -13.62
CA LEU A 86 2.86 4.52 -14.51
C LEU A 86 2.67 5.82 -13.72
N ARG A 87 2.79 6.95 -14.41
CA ARG A 87 2.73 8.27 -13.77
C ARG A 87 1.41 8.51 -13.04
N HIS A 88 0.29 8.19 -13.68
CA HIS A 88 -1.03 8.39 -13.09
C HIS A 88 -1.23 7.55 -11.82
N ASP A 89 -0.75 6.31 -11.83
CA ASP A 89 -0.78 5.41 -10.67
C ASP A 89 0.07 5.97 -9.51
N ALA A 90 1.27 6.50 -9.82
CA ALA A 90 2.13 7.13 -8.83
C ALA A 90 1.50 8.39 -8.21
N GLU A 91 0.90 9.25 -9.04
CA GLU A 91 0.23 10.48 -8.59
C GLU A 91 -1.02 10.17 -7.76
N ARG A 92 -1.78 9.12 -8.11
CA ARG A 92 -2.93 8.64 -7.33
C ARG A 92 -2.49 8.07 -5.99
N ASP A 93 -1.53 7.15 -5.98
CA ASP A 93 -0.99 6.54 -4.76
C ASP A 93 -0.50 7.64 -3.80
N PHE A 94 0.30 8.59 -4.32
CA PHE A 94 0.78 9.76 -3.56
C PHE A 94 -0.35 10.58 -2.95
N THR A 95 -1.35 10.96 -3.75
CA THR A 95 -2.43 11.85 -3.31
C THR A 95 -3.36 11.17 -2.31
N MET A 96 -3.74 9.92 -2.58
CA MET A 96 -4.56 9.12 -1.67
C MET A 96 -3.83 8.84 -0.36
N GLY A 97 -2.51 8.61 -0.40
CA GLY A 97 -1.70 8.42 0.81
C GLY A 97 -1.70 9.65 1.71
N LEU A 98 -1.54 10.85 1.15
CA LEU A 98 -1.63 12.11 1.91
C LEU A 98 -3.03 12.31 2.52
N GLU A 99 -4.08 12.00 1.76
CA GLU A 99 -5.46 12.08 2.26
C GLU A 99 -5.68 11.13 3.44
N ILE A 100 -5.31 9.86 3.30
CA ILE A 100 -5.49 8.83 4.33
C ILE A 100 -4.66 9.12 5.57
N GLU A 101 -3.42 9.61 5.41
CA GLU A 101 -2.59 10.09 6.52
C GLU A 101 -3.29 11.21 7.29
N SER A 102 -3.91 12.16 6.58
CA SER A 102 -4.61 13.29 7.21
C SER A 102 -5.83 12.88 8.05
N LEU A 103 -6.39 11.70 7.81
CA LEU A 103 -7.46 11.10 8.63
C LEU A 103 -6.93 10.50 9.95
N GLY A 104 -5.62 10.55 10.19
CA GLY A 104 -4.97 10.01 11.38
C GLY A 104 -4.73 8.50 11.31
N ILE A 105 -4.89 7.89 10.13
CA ILE A 105 -4.54 6.49 9.89
C ILE A 105 -3.02 6.40 9.79
N LYS A 106 -2.42 5.47 10.55
CA LYS A 106 -0.99 5.19 10.46
C LYS A 106 -0.67 4.57 9.09
N THR A 107 0.13 5.26 8.30
CA THR A 107 0.50 4.87 6.93
C THR A 107 1.97 5.27 6.63
N ASN A 108 2.43 5.02 5.41
CA ASN A 108 3.69 5.58 4.92
C ASN A 108 3.60 7.09 4.74
N HIS A 109 4.72 7.79 4.93
CA HIS A 109 4.76 9.22 4.64
C HIS A 109 5.19 9.42 3.19
N MET A 110 4.32 9.98 2.36
CA MET A 110 4.61 10.24 0.97
C MET A 110 5.64 11.36 0.84
N GLU A 111 6.72 11.12 0.09
CA GLU A 111 7.81 12.10 -0.04
C GLU A 111 7.82 12.74 -1.42
N TYR A 112 7.87 11.94 -2.49
CA TYR A 112 7.97 12.43 -3.86
C TYR A 112 7.33 11.50 -4.90
N VAL A 113 6.85 12.09 -6.00
CA VAL A 113 6.76 11.41 -7.30
C VAL A 113 7.89 11.93 -8.18
N LEU A 114 8.72 11.03 -8.71
CA LEU A 114 9.91 11.36 -9.49
C LEU A 114 9.75 10.84 -10.92
N GLU A 115 9.84 11.73 -11.92
CA GLU A 115 9.98 11.33 -13.32
C GLU A 115 11.47 11.22 -13.66
N LEU A 116 11.91 10.06 -14.16
CA LEU A 116 13.29 9.85 -14.53
C LEU A 116 13.59 10.46 -15.90
N ASP A 117 14.71 11.17 -16.01
CA ASP A 117 15.19 11.76 -17.26
C ASP A 117 15.97 10.74 -18.10
N LEU A 118 15.30 9.61 -18.38
CA LEU A 118 15.75 8.61 -19.34
C LEU A 118 14.53 7.94 -19.95
N LYS A 119 14.68 7.49 -21.20
CA LYS A 119 13.64 6.70 -21.86
C LYS A 119 13.98 5.22 -21.75
N ILE A 120 13.01 4.42 -21.34
CA ILE A 120 13.09 2.97 -21.49
C ILE A 120 12.23 2.54 -22.66
N LYS A 121 12.70 1.55 -23.41
CA LYS A 121 11.91 0.90 -24.44
C LYS A 121 11.16 -0.27 -23.81
N LEU A 122 9.84 -0.23 -23.88
CA LEU A 122 8.96 -1.30 -23.40
C LEU A 122 8.93 -2.47 -24.39
N PRO A 123 8.52 -3.68 -23.96
CA PRO A 123 8.40 -4.84 -24.84
C PRO A 123 7.41 -4.65 -26.00
N ASN A 124 6.39 -3.79 -25.83
CA ASN A 124 5.44 -3.40 -26.88
C ASN A 124 6.05 -2.45 -27.94
N GLY A 125 7.29 -2.00 -27.75
CA GLY A 125 8.01 -1.10 -28.64
C GLY A 125 7.88 0.39 -28.31
N HIS A 126 6.98 0.77 -27.41
CA HIS A 126 6.82 2.14 -26.95
C HIS A 126 8.02 2.60 -26.12
N GLU A 127 8.25 3.91 -26.09
CA GLU A 127 9.25 4.53 -25.23
C GLU A 127 8.55 5.36 -24.15
N VAL A 128 8.88 5.08 -22.89
CA VAL A 128 8.30 5.79 -21.75
C VAL A 128 9.40 6.35 -20.86
N LYS A 129 9.11 7.46 -20.18
CA LYS A 129 9.90 7.94 -19.05
C LYS A 129 9.40 7.26 -17.78
N PRO A 130 10.21 6.45 -17.09
CA PRO A 130 9.77 5.80 -15.86
C PRO A 130 9.44 6.81 -14.77
N CYS A 131 8.43 6.50 -13.97
CA CYS A 131 8.13 7.21 -12.74
C CYS A 131 8.48 6.34 -11.53
N LEU A 132 8.96 6.98 -10.45
CA LEU A 132 9.14 6.36 -9.15
C LEU A 132 8.29 7.10 -8.12
N LEU A 133 7.62 6.34 -7.26
CA LEU A 133 7.01 6.87 -6.04
C LEU A 133 7.98 6.64 -4.88
N GLN A 134 8.30 7.68 -4.12
CA GLN A 134 9.17 7.63 -2.95
C GLN A 134 8.36 7.96 -1.69
N TYR A 135 8.53 7.14 -0.65
CA TYR A 135 7.91 7.30 0.66
C TYR A 135 8.76 6.65 1.75
N ASP A 136 8.49 6.98 3.01
CA ASP A 136 9.11 6.28 4.13
C ASP A 136 8.12 5.43 4.96
N VAL A 137 8.61 4.39 5.62
CA VAL A 137 7.85 3.48 6.50
C VAL A 137 8.61 3.19 7.79
N ALA A 138 7.91 2.96 8.89
CA ALA A 138 8.52 2.49 10.13
C ALA A 138 9.02 1.04 9.98
N CYS A 139 8.23 0.18 9.32
CA CYS A 139 8.58 -1.21 9.06
C CYS A 139 8.52 -1.50 7.56
N PRO A 140 9.60 -2.02 6.94
CA PRO A 140 9.63 -2.32 5.52
C PRO A 140 9.03 -3.72 5.22
N TYR A 141 8.66 -4.48 6.25
CA TYR A 141 8.09 -5.81 6.09
C TYR A 141 6.57 -5.72 6.11
N ARG A 142 5.95 -6.15 5.01
CA ARG A 142 4.51 -6.39 4.88
C ARG A 142 4.12 -7.61 5.74
N ILE A 143 2.87 -7.72 6.17
CA ILE A 143 2.40 -8.87 6.97
C ILE A 143 2.69 -10.19 6.23
N CYS A 144 2.53 -10.21 4.90
CA CYS A 144 2.86 -11.36 4.05
C CYS A 144 4.34 -11.77 4.06
N ASP A 145 5.25 -10.93 4.56
CA ASP A 145 6.69 -11.20 4.57
C ASP A 145 7.13 -12.11 5.70
N ALA A 146 6.21 -12.57 6.56
CA ALA A 146 6.51 -13.46 7.69
C ALA A 146 7.44 -14.64 7.32
N PRO A 147 7.29 -15.33 6.18
CA PRO A 147 8.21 -16.42 5.78
C PRO A 147 9.65 -15.98 5.52
N PHE A 148 9.91 -14.69 5.34
CA PHE A 148 11.21 -14.09 5.05
C PHE A 148 11.80 -13.32 6.24
N MET A 149 11.08 -13.27 7.35
CA MET A 149 11.48 -12.64 8.60
C MET A 149 11.99 -13.70 9.60
N THR A 150 12.91 -13.30 10.47
CA THR A 150 13.22 -14.10 11.66
C THR A 150 12.15 -13.89 12.73
N GLN A 151 11.98 -14.86 13.62
CA GLN A 151 11.05 -14.71 14.75
C GLN A 151 11.36 -13.47 15.59
N THR A 152 12.65 -13.16 15.81
CA THR A 152 13.08 -11.96 16.54
C THR A 152 12.63 -10.66 15.86
N GLN A 153 12.62 -10.62 14.52
CA GLN A 153 12.10 -9.44 13.80
C GLN A 153 10.60 -9.29 14.00
N ILE A 154 9.84 -10.38 13.89
CA ILE A 154 8.39 -10.37 14.13
C ILE A 154 8.09 -9.93 15.58
N ASP A 155 8.77 -10.54 16.55
CA ASP A 155 8.58 -10.24 17.98
C ASP A 155 8.88 -8.77 18.30
N SER A 156 9.91 -8.19 17.66
CA SER A 156 10.26 -6.78 17.84
C SER A 156 9.15 -5.84 17.37
N GLU A 157 8.52 -6.12 16.23
CA GLU A 157 7.41 -5.31 15.71
C GLU A 157 6.14 -5.48 16.56
N VAL A 158 5.83 -6.72 16.95
CA VAL A 158 4.67 -7.07 17.80
C VAL A 158 4.79 -6.48 19.21
N GLU A 159 6.00 -6.43 19.76
CA GLU A 159 6.27 -5.76 21.04
C GLU A 159 5.95 -4.27 20.94
N GLY A 160 6.26 -3.67 19.79
CA GLY A 160 5.83 -2.33 19.43
C GLY A 160 4.32 -2.14 19.65
N TRP A 161 3.47 -3.09 19.30
CA TRP A 161 2.01 -2.91 19.37
C TRP A 161 1.43 -2.62 20.76
N LYS A 162 2.20 -2.82 21.84
CA LYS A 162 1.76 -2.49 23.21
C LYS A 162 1.29 -1.04 23.36
N HIS A 163 1.89 -0.08 22.65
CA HIS A 163 1.44 1.33 22.70
C HIS A 163 0.09 1.56 22.00
N MET A 164 -0.35 0.63 21.14
CA MET A 164 -1.64 0.68 20.45
C MET A 164 -2.74 -0.11 21.17
N ASN A 165 -2.40 -0.84 22.25
CA ASN A 165 -3.31 -1.73 22.97
C ASN A 165 -4.24 -0.97 23.94
N SER A 166 -5.12 -0.16 23.39
CA SER A 166 -6.03 0.71 24.16
C SER A 166 -7.01 -0.06 25.06
N LYS A 167 -7.41 -1.27 24.64
CA LYS A 167 -8.38 -2.13 25.32
C LYS A 167 -7.76 -3.25 26.16
N ASN A 168 -6.44 -3.23 26.38
CA ASN A 168 -5.69 -4.20 27.18
C ASN A 168 -5.90 -5.67 26.75
N TYR A 169 -5.95 -5.93 25.44
CA TYR A 169 -6.02 -7.27 24.90
C TYR A 169 -4.82 -8.12 25.34
N ARG A 170 -5.11 -9.38 25.71
CA ARG A 170 -4.07 -10.36 26.05
C ARG A 170 -3.43 -10.99 24.81
N LYS A 171 -4.24 -11.29 23.79
CA LYS A 171 -3.79 -11.85 22.51
C LYS A 171 -3.31 -10.74 21.59
N LYS A 172 -2.18 -10.94 20.93
CA LYS A 172 -1.54 -9.92 20.07
C LYS A 172 -2.31 -9.68 18.78
N HIS A 173 -2.91 -10.70 18.18
CA HIS A 173 -3.73 -10.51 16.99
C HIS A 173 -4.97 -9.64 17.27
N MET A 174 -5.49 -9.62 18.50
CA MET A 174 -6.60 -8.74 18.87
C MET A 174 -6.19 -7.27 18.95
N ILE A 175 -4.93 -6.99 19.30
CA ILE A 175 -4.38 -5.63 19.22
C ILE A 175 -4.32 -5.18 17.76
N ALA A 176 -3.84 -6.06 16.87
CA ALA A 176 -3.83 -5.77 15.44
C ALA A 176 -5.24 -5.61 14.88
N ALA A 177 -6.18 -6.49 15.25
CA ALA A 177 -7.57 -6.42 14.83
C ALA A 177 -8.21 -5.07 15.19
N ASP A 178 -8.01 -4.57 16.42
CA ASP A 178 -8.54 -3.26 16.84
C ASP A 178 -8.01 -2.11 15.98
N VAL A 179 -6.72 -2.14 15.63
CA VAL A 179 -6.12 -1.14 14.74
C VAL A 179 -6.69 -1.25 13.32
N LEU A 180 -6.74 -2.45 12.75
CA LEU A 180 -7.22 -2.70 11.38
C LEU A 180 -8.68 -2.30 11.21
N ILE A 181 -9.55 -2.72 12.13
CA ILE A 181 -10.99 -2.46 12.10
C ILE A 181 -11.28 -0.97 12.33
N ARG A 182 -10.56 -0.32 13.25
CA ARG A 182 -10.67 1.13 13.45
C ARG A 182 -10.28 1.90 12.20
N ASN A 183 -9.16 1.55 11.57
CA ASN A 183 -8.73 2.19 10.32
C ASN A 183 -9.78 1.98 9.22
N LEU A 184 -10.33 0.77 9.10
CA LEU A 184 -11.39 0.47 8.14
C LEU A 184 -12.63 1.34 8.38
N ARG A 185 -13.06 1.49 9.64
CA ARG A 185 -14.19 2.36 10.00
C ARG A 185 -13.93 3.81 9.60
N ILE A 186 -12.73 4.34 9.91
CA ILE A 186 -12.34 5.69 9.52
C ILE A 186 -12.41 5.86 8.00
N LEU A 187 -11.89 4.92 7.22
CA LEU A 187 -11.97 4.97 5.75
C LEU A 187 -13.44 5.03 5.29
N HIS A 188 -14.27 4.12 5.80
CA HIS A 188 -15.68 4.00 5.38
C HIS A 188 -16.52 5.22 5.80
N ASP A 189 -16.25 5.82 6.97
CA ASP A 189 -16.89 7.06 7.42
C ASP A 189 -16.62 8.25 6.47
N HIS A 190 -15.46 8.25 5.82
CA HIS A 190 -15.06 9.30 4.89
C HIS A 190 -15.32 8.93 3.42
N GLY A 191 -15.99 7.80 3.17
CA GLY A 191 -16.27 7.32 1.81
C GLY A 191 -15.02 6.89 1.04
N VAL A 192 -13.93 6.59 1.75
CA VAL A 192 -12.67 6.12 1.14
C VAL A 192 -12.75 4.61 0.97
N LEU A 193 -12.64 4.16 -0.28
CA LEU A 193 -12.46 2.76 -0.64
C LEU A 193 -10.98 2.53 -0.94
N HIS A 194 -10.32 1.64 -0.20
CA HIS A 194 -8.94 1.25 -0.49
C HIS A 194 -8.86 0.27 -1.67
N ASN A 195 -9.88 -0.58 -1.82
CA ASN A 195 -10.06 -1.54 -2.91
C ASN A 195 -9.02 -2.68 -2.98
N ALA A 196 -8.10 -2.74 -2.01
CA ALA A 196 -6.99 -3.70 -2.00
C ALA A 196 -6.55 -4.10 -0.58
N ILE A 197 -7.48 -4.16 0.38
CA ILE A 197 -7.14 -4.60 1.74
C ILE A 197 -6.63 -6.06 1.69
N GLY A 198 -5.50 -6.32 2.34
CA GLY A 198 -4.89 -7.65 2.40
C GLY A 198 -3.53 -7.62 3.12
N GLU A 199 -2.97 -8.80 3.35
CA GLU A 199 -1.70 -8.97 4.09
C GLU A 199 -0.49 -8.34 3.38
N GLN A 200 -0.63 -8.01 2.08
CA GLN A 200 0.38 -7.32 1.32
C GLN A 200 0.35 -5.80 1.55
N ASN A 201 -0.76 -5.24 2.03
CA ASN A 201 -0.96 -3.78 2.12
C ASN A 201 -0.99 -3.29 3.57
N TYR A 202 -0.54 -4.13 4.50
CA TYR A 202 -0.19 -3.74 5.86
C TYR A 202 1.24 -4.16 6.17
N THR A 203 1.96 -3.33 6.92
CA THR A 203 3.26 -3.69 7.49
C THR A 203 3.11 -4.37 8.86
N TRP A 204 4.20 -4.99 9.34
CA TRP A 204 4.28 -5.48 10.71
C TRP A 204 4.24 -4.38 11.77
N SER A 205 4.49 -3.11 11.42
CA SER A 205 4.24 -1.96 12.31
C SER A 205 2.78 -1.49 12.28
N LEU A 206 1.90 -2.19 11.55
CA LEU A 206 0.49 -1.86 11.28
C LEU A 206 0.30 -0.53 10.52
N GLU A 207 1.23 -0.21 9.61
CA GLU A 207 1.05 0.87 8.63
C GLU A 207 0.25 0.33 7.43
N LEU A 208 -0.83 1.01 7.04
CA LEU A 208 -1.58 0.74 5.81
C LEU A 208 -0.85 1.34 4.61
N LEU A 209 -0.75 0.62 3.49
CA LEU A 209 0.04 0.99 2.32
C LEU A 209 -0.71 0.72 1.01
N ASP A 210 -0.16 1.24 -0.10
CA ASP A 210 -0.52 0.88 -1.47
C ASP A 210 -1.90 1.38 -1.91
N PHE A 211 -1.99 2.70 -2.12
CA PHE A 211 -3.24 3.42 -2.39
C PHE A 211 -3.51 3.67 -3.87
N GLU A 212 -2.73 3.03 -4.73
CA GLU A 212 -2.88 3.10 -6.19
C GLU A 212 -4.29 2.74 -6.66
N LEU A 213 -4.94 1.79 -5.98
CA LEU A 213 -6.30 1.36 -6.29
C LEU A 213 -7.36 2.09 -5.46
N ALA A 214 -7.00 3.02 -4.61
CA ALA A 214 -7.95 3.67 -3.71
C ALA A 214 -8.70 4.83 -4.40
N CYS A 215 -9.91 5.12 -3.90
CA CYS A 215 -10.66 6.32 -4.26
C CYS A 215 -11.37 6.92 -3.06
N SER A 216 -11.69 8.21 -3.17
CA SER A 216 -12.49 8.97 -2.20
C SER A 216 -13.43 9.94 -2.91
N PRO A 217 -14.35 10.61 -2.19
CA PRO A 217 -15.14 11.70 -2.76
C PRO A 217 -14.29 12.87 -3.28
N MET A 218 -13.11 13.11 -2.69
CA MET A 218 -12.19 14.17 -3.14
C MET A 218 -11.37 13.74 -4.36
N HIS A 219 -11.05 12.46 -4.46
CA HIS A 219 -10.26 11.89 -5.55
C HIS A 219 -10.98 10.69 -6.17
N PRO A 220 -12.12 10.92 -6.86
CA PRO A 220 -12.88 9.85 -7.47
C PRO A 220 -12.09 9.16 -8.58
N TYR A 221 -12.54 7.97 -8.96
CA TYR A 221 -12.04 7.30 -10.15
C TYR A 221 -12.33 8.11 -11.41
N SER A 222 -11.37 8.11 -12.33
CA SER A 222 -11.60 8.55 -13.70
C SER A 222 -12.47 7.52 -14.44
N SER A 223 -12.92 7.86 -15.65
CA SER A 223 -13.63 6.90 -16.51
C SER A 223 -12.78 5.66 -16.85
N GLU A 224 -11.46 5.81 -16.92
CA GLU A 224 -10.53 4.69 -17.15
C GLU A 224 -10.40 3.80 -15.91
N ASP A 225 -10.36 4.40 -14.73
CA ASP A 225 -10.32 3.68 -13.46
C ASP A 225 -11.62 2.90 -13.22
N ASP A 226 -12.78 3.46 -13.60
CA ASP A 226 -14.08 2.78 -13.50
C ASP A 226 -14.21 1.52 -14.35
N MET A 227 -13.44 1.45 -15.44
CA MET A 227 -13.38 0.25 -16.26
C MET A 227 -12.52 -0.85 -15.60
N ARG A 228 -11.63 -0.46 -14.69
CA ARG A 228 -10.65 -1.35 -14.03
C ARG A 228 -11.09 -1.75 -12.62
N HIS A 229 -11.91 -0.93 -11.96
CA HIS A 229 -12.17 -1.00 -10.53
C HIS A 229 -13.65 -0.86 -10.19
N VAL A 230 -14.08 -1.51 -9.10
CA VAL A 230 -15.49 -1.51 -8.66
C VAL A 230 -15.63 -0.66 -7.39
N ARG A 231 -16.48 0.36 -7.43
CA ARG A 231 -16.65 1.38 -6.37
C ARG A 231 -17.45 0.93 -5.14
N ASP A 232 -18.21 -0.16 -5.26
CA ASP A 232 -19.15 -0.59 -4.20
C ASP A 232 -18.62 -1.76 -3.35
N LEU A 233 -17.29 -1.93 -3.27
CA LEU A 233 -16.66 -3.08 -2.62
C LEU A 233 -16.26 -2.86 -1.15
N PHE A 234 -16.91 -1.91 -0.46
CA PHE A 234 -16.71 -1.66 0.97
C PHE A 234 -16.91 -2.92 1.82
N GLN A 235 -17.96 -3.70 1.54
CA GLN A 235 -18.24 -4.95 2.27
C GLN A 235 -17.13 -6.00 2.08
N ARG A 236 -16.45 -6.01 0.93
CA ARG A 236 -15.33 -6.92 0.69
C ARG A 236 -14.15 -6.59 1.59
N GLU A 237 -13.91 -5.32 1.91
CA GLU A 237 -12.80 -4.91 2.78
C GLU A 237 -12.95 -5.38 4.23
N ILE A 238 -14.20 -5.59 4.68
CA ILE A 238 -14.49 -6.23 5.97
C ILE A 238 -13.97 -7.67 5.93
N LEU A 239 -14.36 -8.45 4.92
CA LEU A 239 -13.90 -9.84 4.77
C LEU A 239 -12.38 -9.94 4.56
N GLN A 240 -11.79 -9.01 3.81
CA GLN A 240 -10.35 -8.94 3.63
C GLN A 240 -9.63 -8.61 4.95
N SER A 241 -10.21 -7.77 5.80
CA SER A 241 -9.68 -7.51 7.14
C SER A 241 -9.66 -8.78 8.01
N TYR A 242 -10.68 -9.66 7.93
CA TYR A 242 -10.63 -10.97 8.58
C TYR A 242 -9.46 -11.83 8.11
N VAL A 243 -9.18 -11.81 6.80
CA VAL A 243 -8.04 -12.57 6.23
C VAL A 243 -6.73 -12.10 6.84
N VAL A 244 -6.52 -10.78 6.97
CA VAL A 244 -5.32 -10.22 7.60
C VAL A 244 -5.23 -10.64 9.07
N ILE A 245 -6.33 -10.54 9.83
CA ILE A 245 -6.38 -10.93 11.26
C ILE A 245 -6.02 -12.41 11.43
N ASN A 246 -6.61 -13.28 10.62
CA ASN A 246 -6.34 -14.72 10.64
C ASN A 246 -4.88 -15.04 10.28
N TYR A 247 -4.33 -14.34 9.29
CA TYR A 247 -2.93 -14.50 8.90
C TYR A 247 -2.00 -14.14 10.06
N ILE A 248 -2.22 -12.98 10.69
CA ILE A 248 -1.43 -12.53 11.86
C ILE A 248 -1.53 -13.55 13.00
N ALA A 249 -2.75 -13.98 13.36
CA ALA A 249 -2.94 -14.97 14.41
C ALA A 249 -2.22 -16.30 14.11
N GLY A 250 -2.26 -16.75 12.85
CA GLY A 250 -1.55 -17.94 12.38
C GLY A 250 -0.03 -17.83 12.54
N VAL A 251 0.56 -16.70 12.14
CA VAL A 251 1.99 -16.43 12.31
C VAL A 251 2.37 -16.41 13.80
N LEU A 252 1.56 -15.78 14.64
CA LEU A 252 1.78 -15.67 16.08
C LEU A 252 1.40 -16.94 16.86
N ARG A 253 0.86 -17.96 16.19
CA ARG A 253 0.35 -19.20 16.78
C ARG A 253 -0.70 -18.98 17.86
N GLU A 254 -1.52 -17.95 17.70
CA GLU A 254 -2.64 -17.66 18.58
C GLU A 254 -3.95 -18.25 18.02
N THR A 255 -4.76 -18.84 18.88
CA THR A 255 -6.11 -19.27 18.48
C THR A 255 -7.01 -18.05 18.32
N VAL A 256 -7.69 -17.94 17.18
CA VAL A 256 -8.70 -16.93 16.93
C VAL A 256 -10.01 -17.32 17.61
N ASP A 257 -10.58 -16.38 18.36
CA ASP A 257 -11.94 -16.47 18.87
C ASP A 257 -12.82 -15.56 18.01
N TYR A 258 -13.63 -16.15 17.13
CA TYR A 258 -14.39 -15.39 16.16
C TYR A 258 -15.51 -14.56 16.80
N ASP A 259 -16.08 -15.00 17.92
CA ASP A 259 -17.09 -14.23 18.66
C ASP A 259 -16.47 -12.89 19.12
N SER A 260 -15.27 -12.93 19.68
CA SER A 260 -14.52 -11.72 20.09
C SER A 260 -14.18 -10.79 18.91
N VAL A 261 -13.91 -11.34 17.72
CA VAL A 261 -13.61 -10.53 16.52
C VAL A 261 -14.90 -9.90 15.98
N ASP A 262 -16.00 -10.64 15.94
CA ASP A 262 -17.32 -10.18 15.48
C ASP A 262 -17.88 -9.09 16.42
N GLU A 263 -17.69 -9.26 17.73
CA GLU A 263 -17.99 -8.23 18.74
C GLU A 263 -17.19 -6.96 18.46
N LEU A 264 -15.90 -7.07 18.14
CA LEU A 264 -15.05 -5.91 17.83
C LEU A 264 -15.49 -5.19 16.56
N PHE A 265 -15.84 -5.91 15.49
CA PHE A 265 -16.45 -5.30 14.30
C PHE A 265 -17.75 -4.56 14.64
N SER A 266 -18.59 -5.18 15.47
CA SER A 266 -19.86 -4.60 15.91
C SER A 266 -19.66 -3.34 16.76
N GLU A 267 -18.64 -3.31 17.63
CA GLU A 267 -18.25 -2.12 18.42
C GLU A 267 -17.89 -0.93 17.52
N TYR A 268 -17.25 -1.18 16.38
CA TYR A 268 -16.97 -0.16 15.37
C TYR A 268 -18.12 0.07 14.38
N GLY A 269 -19.31 -0.48 14.63
CA GLY A 269 -20.52 -0.22 13.86
C GLY A 269 -20.65 -1.02 12.56
N PHE A 270 -19.84 -2.06 12.36
CA PHE A 270 -20.02 -2.96 11.23
C PHE A 270 -21.11 -4.01 11.51
N CYS A 271 -22.04 -4.19 10.57
CA CYS A 271 -23.13 -5.14 10.68
C CYS A 271 -22.85 -6.39 9.83
N LEU A 272 -22.32 -7.45 10.43
CA LEU A 272 -21.93 -8.68 9.72
C LEU A 272 -23.13 -9.55 9.28
N ASN A 273 -24.24 -9.49 10.02
CA ASN A 273 -25.44 -10.31 9.78
C ASN A 273 -26.42 -9.72 8.78
N LYS A 274 -26.11 -8.57 8.20
CA LYS A 274 -26.89 -8.00 7.12
C LYS A 274 -26.01 -7.88 5.90
N SER A 275 -26.42 -8.52 4.82
CA SER A 275 -26.13 -8.06 3.46
C SER A 275 -26.84 -6.72 3.26
N ASP A 276 -26.51 -5.73 4.07
CA ASP A 276 -26.84 -4.35 3.79
C ASP A 276 -25.93 -4.00 2.62
N VAL A 277 -26.46 -4.21 1.42
CA VAL A 277 -26.34 -3.21 0.38
C VAL A 277 -26.54 -1.91 1.13
N LEU A 278 -25.44 -1.23 1.42
CA LEU A 278 -25.51 0.15 1.82
C LEU A 278 -26.36 0.77 0.73
N ASP A 279 -27.59 1.15 1.09
CA ASP A 279 -28.34 2.16 0.37
C ASP A 279 -27.57 3.46 0.62
N MET A 280 -26.34 3.51 0.07
CA MET A 280 -25.62 4.73 -0.23
C MET A 280 -26.46 5.32 -1.34
N GLY A 281 -27.55 5.97 -0.92
CA GLY A 281 -28.62 6.43 -1.78
C GLY A 281 -28.00 6.97 -3.05
N THR A 282 -28.48 6.44 -4.18
CA THR A 282 -28.15 6.87 -5.54
C THR A 282 -27.53 8.26 -5.52
N PHE A 283 -26.20 8.32 -5.61
CA PHE A 283 -25.49 9.58 -5.83
C PHE A 283 -25.86 10.00 -7.26
N GLU A 284 -27.05 10.58 -7.42
CA GLU A 284 -27.38 11.37 -8.59
C GLU A 284 -26.44 12.57 -8.54
N MET A 285 -25.35 12.49 -9.30
CA MET A 285 -24.63 13.69 -9.67
C MET A 285 -25.61 14.61 -10.40
N PRO A 286 -25.58 15.94 -10.15
CA PRO A 286 -26.37 16.87 -10.94
C PRO A 286 -25.96 16.66 -12.40
N LEU A 287 -26.88 16.19 -13.22
CA LEU A 287 -26.76 16.33 -14.65
C LEU A 287 -26.57 17.83 -14.89
N ASP A 288 -25.40 18.19 -15.38
CA ASP A 288 -25.08 19.50 -15.88
C ASP A 288 -26.09 19.84 -16.99
N ARG A 289 -27.20 20.47 -16.59
CA ARG A 289 -28.10 21.14 -17.52
C ARG A 289 -27.52 22.52 -17.77
N GLY A 290 -26.41 22.54 -18.50
CA GLY A 290 -25.77 23.74 -19.02
C GLY A 290 -25.93 23.81 -20.53
N ASN A 291 -27.01 24.49 -20.95
CA ASN A 291 -27.28 25.15 -22.25
C ASN A 291 -26.99 24.43 -23.57
#